data_AF-A0A2E0GTL9-F1
#
_entry.id   AF-A0A2E0GTL9-F1
#
_cell.length_a   1.000
_cell.length_b   1.000
_cell.length_c   1.000
_cell.angle_alpha   90.00
_cell.angle_beta   90.00
_cell.angle_gamma   90.00
#
_symmetry.space_group_name_H-M   'P 1'
#
loop_
_entity.id
_entity.type
_entity.pdbx_description
1 polymer ?
#
loop_
_entity_poly.entity_id
_entity_poly.type
_entity_poly.pdbx_seq_one_letter_code
_entity_poly.pdbx_strand_id
1 'polypeptide(L)'
;MSCDCSTEVAAEPTPKDGESHDEYMTRCKDAGYTEEECMKAHEGHEFEVESYYDDDEKKKKKYASEDCGCGCCGAEVAYEDWEETEVSAAEYQGRKVTLNKPFRTKGANKKFGVYTKNEKGNVVLVRFGDPNMEIKRDDPARRKSFRSRHNCDSPGPKWKARYWSCRQWRGGKKVEAEEPCGCKDESVEAKRKDDPCTEGYEQYGMKEKNGRQVPNCVPIKKKAEECGYGEEMIDGECRKVAVTLELDIDESKAILSADTGNTIIEISGVAFHEGMNKNKWALTPEGAISVVRQMDGADLTLLHPKADETGAGFTRNTDGGLEEAVVGTIVGATFFTTQGGYEVRYVAHVTREELFESFDDGIWMQDGYGVSIGGSGIPVEASEDGLVFGEDFTFDHLALVVKPAYERASVEKAEYKTINKEEELPTASSQEMFIGHSISEEIKPTVIAMTEDTVTNEIDYEAEMESLKADLVLATSRIAEYESVEADRVEAERISLVEKATELGMSGHDDLKAETLSTLIASWEEAHPEPVPVEMTPVESEVKPVAETVEASEDAVMVENYLNGRVVKNDEKIYAKAWNAWASAWNQTLATDERRKMSAPRYADLKEMN
;
A
#
# COMPACT_ATOMS: atom_id res chain seq x y z
N MET A 1 -90.79 -43.91 -28.97
CA MET A 1 -90.07 -44.56 -27.86
C MET A 1 -89.10 -43.54 -27.28
N SER A 2 -89.32 -43.17 -26.03
CA SER A 2 -88.41 -42.40 -25.19
C SER A 2 -87.19 -43.22 -24.78
N CYS A 3 -86.04 -42.55 -24.63
CA CYS A 3 -84.98 -42.79 -23.63
C CYS A 3 -84.18 -41.47 -23.58
N ASP A 4 -84.50 -40.57 -22.65
CA ASP A 4 -83.80 -40.35 -21.35
C ASP A 4 -82.30 -40.04 -21.55
N CYS A 5 -81.90 -38.77 -21.57
CA CYS A 5 -81.67 -37.84 -20.44
C CYS A 5 -80.44 -38.22 -19.59
N SER A 6 -79.34 -37.49 -19.80
CA SER A 6 -78.46 -37.01 -18.73
C SER A 6 -77.67 -35.81 -19.24
N THR A 7 -77.98 -34.67 -18.65
CA THR A 7 -77.28 -33.40 -18.72
C THR A 7 -75.87 -33.52 -18.15
N GLU A 8 -74.86 -33.00 -18.83
CA GLU A 8 -73.71 -32.40 -18.15
C GLU A 8 -73.55 -30.97 -18.66
N VAL A 9 -73.81 -30.05 -17.73
CA VAL A 9 -73.58 -28.62 -17.86
C VAL A 9 -72.07 -28.44 -18.02
N ALA A 10 -71.61 -27.93 -19.16
CA ALA A 10 -70.22 -27.51 -19.29
C ALA A 10 -70.02 -26.32 -18.34
N ALA A 11 -69.49 -26.60 -17.16
CA ALA A 11 -69.06 -25.58 -16.22
C ALA A 11 -68.02 -24.69 -16.91
N GLU A 12 -68.20 -23.37 -16.76
CA GLU A 12 -67.23 -22.35 -17.16
C GLU A 12 -65.83 -22.76 -16.65
N PRO A 13 -64.74 -22.57 -17.43
CA PRO A 13 -63.41 -22.98 -17.00
C PRO A 13 -62.90 -22.04 -15.90
N THR A 14 -63.32 -22.27 -14.66
CA THR A 14 -62.75 -21.56 -13.51
C THR A 14 -61.47 -22.29 -13.05
N PRO A 15 -60.43 -21.53 -12.64
CA PRO A 15 -59.28 -22.09 -11.95
C PRO A 15 -59.67 -22.89 -10.71
N LYS A 16 -58.89 -23.92 -10.38
CA LYS A 16 -59.02 -24.62 -9.10
C LYS A 16 -58.01 -24.05 -8.10
N ASP A 17 -58.37 -24.04 -6.82
CA ASP A 17 -57.44 -23.63 -5.76
C ASP A 17 -56.27 -24.62 -5.67
N GLY A 18 -55.04 -24.12 -5.82
CA GLY A 18 -53.80 -24.92 -5.83
C GLY A 18 -53.37 -25.47 -7.20
N GLU A 19 -54.03 -25.09 -8.30
CA GLU A 19 -53.56 -25.35 -9.67
C GLU A 19 -52.56 -24.25 -10.08
N SER A 20 -51.50 -24.60 -10.81
CA SER A 20 -50.59 -23.57 -11.34
C SER A 20 -51.21 -22.87 -12.57
N HIS A 21 -50.74 -21.66 -12.87
CA HIS A 21 -51.25 -20.89 -14.02
C HIS A 21 -51.08 -21.68 -15.34
N ASP A 22 -49.96 -22.40 -15.50
CA ASP A 22 -49.68 -23.18 -16.71
C ASP A 22 -50.55 -24.44 -16.81
N GLU A 23 -50.84 -25.10 -15.68
CA GLU A 23 -51.77 -26.23 -15.62
C GLU A 23 -53.19 -25.82 -16.03
N TYR A 24 -53.66 -24.68 -15.53
CA TYR A 24 -54.94 -24.11 -15.91
C TYR A 24 -54.99 -23.75 -17.40
N MET A 25 -53.98 -23.06 -17.92
CA MET A 25 -53.96 -22.64 -19.32
C MET A 25 -53.93 -23.83 -20.28
N THR A 26 -53.25 -24.91 -19.90
CA THR A 26 -53.23 -26.16 -20.66
C THR A 26 -54.61 -26.83 -20.64
N ARG A 27 -55.21 -27.00 -19.45
CA ARG A 27 -56.55 -27.59 -19.28
C ARG A 27 -57.63 -26.82 -20.03
N CYS A 28 -57.57 -25.49 -20.02
CA CYS A 28 -58.55 -24.63 -20.67
C CYS A 28 -58.46 -24.70 -22.19
N LYS A 29 -57.24 -24.67 -22.76
CA LYS A 29 -57.03 -24.84 -24.21
C LYS A 29 -57.37 -26.25 -24.69
N ASP A 30 -57.04 -27.29 -23.91
CA ASP A 30 -57.39 -28.69 -24.22
C ASP A 30 -58.90 -28.94 -24.17
N ALA A 31 -59.64 -28.19 -23.37
CA ALA A 31 -61.10 -28.19 -23.36
C ALA A 31 -61.72 -27.46 -24.56
N GLY A 32 -60.90 -26.89 -25.45
CA GLY A 32 -61.33 -26.29 -26.72
C GLY A 32 -61.66 -24.79 -26.65
N TYR A 33 -61.35 -24.12 -25.54
CA TYR A 33 -61.54 -22.69 -25.40
C TYR A 33 -60.39 -21.90 -26.02
N THR A 34 -60.68 -20.70 -26.51
CA THR A 34 -59.65 -19.79 -27.03
C THR A 34 -58.83 -19.20 -25.89
N GLU A 35 -57.59 -18.80 -26.19
CA GLU A 35 -56.68 -18.20 -25.21
C GLU A 35 -57.28 -16.95 -24.56
N GLU A 36 -58.00 -16.12 -25.30
CA GLU A 36 -58.68 -14.93 -24.76
C GLU A 36 -59.83 -15.28 -23.80
N GLU A 37 -60.57 -16.35 -24.07
CA GLU A 37 -61.63 -16.85 -23.18
C GLU A 37 -61.04 -17.43 -21.89
N CYS A 38 -59.93 -18.16 -21.99
CA CYS A 38 -59.21 -18.68 -20.82
C CYS A 38 -58.67 -17.57 -19.92
N MET A 39 -58.05 -16.54 -20.53
CA MET A 39 -57.49 -15.38 -19.79
C MET A 39 -58.56 -14.57 -19.09
N LYS A 40 -59.74 -14.44 -19.70
CA LYS A 40 -60.88 -13.74 -19.07
C LYS A 40 -61.51 -14.54 -17.92
N ALA A 41 -61.48 -15.87 -18.01
CA ALA A 41 -62.12 -16.74 -17.03
C ALA A 41 -61.34 -16.89 -15.70
N HIS A 42 -60.06 -16.50 -15.66
CA HIS A 42 -59.27 -16.45 -14.43
C HIS A 42 -58.95 -15.03 -13.93
N GLU A 43 -59.60 -14.01 -14.51
CA GLU A 43 -59.45 -12.61 -14.10
C GLU A 43 -59.90 -12.43 -12.63
N GLY A 44 -58.95 -12.38 -11.69
CA GLY A 44 -59.20 -12.26 -10.25
C GLY A 44 -58.92 -13.52 -9.41
N HIS A 45 -58.40 -14.61 -9.99
CA HIS A 45 -57.91 -15.78 -9.23
C HIS A 45 -56.39 -15.72 -9.03
N GLU A 46 -55.91 -16.15 -7.86
CA GLU A 46 -54.49 -16.14 -7.47
C GLU A 46 -53.93 -17.57 -7.56
N PHE A 47 -53.00 -17.80 -8.49
CA PHE A 47 -52.39 -19.11 -8.74
C PHE A 47 -51.18 -19.37 -7.83
N GLU A 48 -50.91 -20.65 -7.53
CA GLU A 48 -49.73 -21.04 -6.74
C GLU A 48 -48.46 -20.89 -7.61
N VAL A 49 -47.48 -20.13 -7.10
CA VAL A 49 -46.26 -19.78 -7.82
C VAL A 49 -45.27 -20.95 -7.76
N GLU A 50 -45.14 -21.71 -8.85
CA GLU A 50 -44.08 -22.70 -8.98
C GLU A 50 -42.77 -22.01 -9.39
N SER A 51 -41.72 -22.16 -8.59
CA SER A 51 -40.41 -21.55 -8.81
C SER A 51 -39.73 -22.16 -10.04
N TYR A 52 -39.62 -21.36 -11.10
CA TYR A 52 -38.97 -21.70 -12.37
C TYR A 52 -37.46 -21.93 -12.15
N TYR A 53 -37.00 -23.19 -12.24
CA TYR A 53 -35.59 -23.55 -12.33
C TYR A 53 -35.19 -23.64 -13.82
N ASP A 54 -34.20 -22.85 -14.24
CA ASP A 54 -33.63 -22.89 -15.59
C ASP A 54 -32.93 -24.24 -15.89
N ASP A 55 -33.44 -24.91 -16.92
CA ASP A 55 -33.17 -26.29 -17.33
C ASP A 55 -32.03 -26.34 -18.37
N ASP A 56 -30.83 -25.87 -18.02
CA ASP A 56 -29.63 -25.93 -18.89
C ASP A 56 -28.70 -27.14 -18.60
N GLU A 57 -29.00 -27.96 -17.59
CA GLU A 57 -28.14 -29.10 -17.20
C GLU A 57 -28.43 -30.43 -17.93
N LYS A 58 -29.49 -30.55 -18.74
CA LYS A 58 -29.85 -31.83 -19.39
C LYS A 58 -29.30 -32.06 -20.80
N LYS A 59 -28.61 -31.09 -21.44
CA LYS A 59 -27.98 -31.29 -22.76
C LYS A 59 -26.49 -31.65 -22.76
N LYS A 60 -25.83 -31.74 -21.59
CA LYS A 60 -24.43 -32.22 -21.48
C LYS A 60 -24.28 -33.66 -20.97
N LYS A 61 -25.37 -34.43 -20.87
CA LYS A 61 -25.36 -35.88 -20.59
C LYS A 61 -25.74 -36.72 -21.81
N LYS A 62 -24.98 -36.57 -22.90
CA LYS A 62 -24.85 -37.60 -23.93
C LYS A 62 -23.55 -37.32 -24.69
N TYR A 63 -22.70 -38.33 -24.83
CA TYR A 63 -21.29 -38.29 -25.28
C TYR A 63 -20.26 -38.02 -24.18
N ALA A 64 -20.26 -38.89 -23.17
CA ALA A 64 -19.04 -39.28 -22.47
C ALA A 64 -18.86 -40.80 -22.64
N SER A 65 -18.27 -41.20 -23.76
CA SER A 65 -17.56 -42.48 -23.90
C SER A 65 -16.76 -42.46 -25.20
N GLU A 66 -15.50 -42.03 -25.12
CA GLU A 66 -14.34 -42.64 -25.81
C GLU A 66 -13.08 -41.83 -25.49
N ASP A 67 -12.23 -42.47 -24.67
CA ASP A 67 -10.77 -42.41 -24.63
C ASP A 67 -10.04 -41.07 -24.86
N CYS A 68 -9.49 -40.50 -23.79
CA CYS A 68 -8.29 -39.67 -23.85
C CYS A 68 -7.44 -39.93 -22.60
N GLY A 69 -6.37 -40.70 -22.79
CA GLY A 69 -5.45 -41.17 -21.75
C GLY A 69 -4.61 -40.07 -21.10
N CYS A 70 -5.16 -39.40 -20.08
CA CYS A 70 -4.38 -38.70 -19.06
C CYS A 70 -5.08 -38.88 -17.70
N GLY A 71 -4.52 -39.76 -16.87
CA GLY A 71 -5.14 -40.28 -15.65
C GLY A 71 -5.25 -39.27 -14.51
N CYS A 72 -6.27 -38.40 -14.57
CA CYS A 72 -6.71 -37.57 -13.46
C CYS A 72 -8.25 -37.43 -13.48
N CYS A 73 -8.97 -38.33 -12.80
CA CYS A 73 -10.42 -38.23 -12.63
C CYS A 73 -10.82 -38.45 -11.17
N GLY A 74 -11.73 -37.60 -10.68
CA GLY A 74 -12.52 -37.84 -9.47
C GLY A 74 -12.20 -36.99 -8.25
N ALA A 75 -12.50 -35.69 -8.29
CA ALA A 75 -12.88 -34.97 -7.08
C ALA A 75 -14.23 -34.28 -7.35
N GLU A 76 -15.30 -34.86 -6.82
CA GLU A 76 -16.63 -34.26 -6.76
C GLU A 76 -16.51 -32.85 -6.16
N VAL A 77 -16.82 -31.83 -6.95
CA VAL A 77 -16.85 -30.45 -6.47
C VAL A 77 -18.18 -30.27 -5.76
N ALA A 78 -18.18 -30.47 -4.44
CA ALA A 78 -19.30 -30.07 -3.60
C ALA A 78 -19.51 -28.56 -3.77
N TYR A 79 -20.65 -28.17 -4.35
CA TYR A 79 -21.16 -26.82 -4.29
C TYR A 79 -21.67 -26.60 -2.87
N GLU A 80 -20.80 -26.07 -2.00
CA GLU A 80 -21.22 -25.54 -0.71
C GLU A 80 -22.06 -24.29 -0.97
N ASP A 81 -23.32 -24.33 -0.56
CA ASP A 81 -24.25 -23.21 -0.60
C ASP A 81 -23.86 -22.21 0.49
N TRP A 82 -23.28 -21.08 0.07
CA TRP A 82 -22.87 -20.00 0.95
C TRP A 82 -23.82 -18.83 0.69
N GLU A 83 -24.69 -18.51 1.65
CA GLU A 83 -25.67 -17.42 1.57
C GLU A 83 -25.10 -16.17 0.88
N GLU A 84 -25.80 -15.72 -0.16
CA GLU A 84 -25.49 -14.48 -0.86
C GLU A 84 -25.59 -13.32 0.15
N THR A 85 -24.44 -12.73 0.47
CA THR A 85 -24.36 -11.81 1.60
C THR A 85 -24.96 -10.46 1.26
N GLU A 86 -25.99 -10.05 2.00
CA GLU A 86 -26.55 -8.70 1.96
C GLU A 86 -25.44 -7.64 2.08
N VAL A 87 -25.33 -6.82 1.03
CA VAL A 87 -24.43 -5.66 0.98
C VAL A 87 -25.18 -4.49 1.58
N SER A 88 -24.68 -3.94 2.69
CA SER A 88 -25.27 -2.77 3.34
C SER A 88 -24.21 -1.69 3.56
N ALA A 89 -24.62 -0.43 3.48
CA ALA A 89 -23.78 0.71 3.83
C ALA A 89 -23.64 0.84 5.35
N ALA A 90 -22.45 1.18 5.83
CA ALA A 90 -22.18 1.45 7.24
C ALA A 90 -21.13 2.56 7.39
N GLU A 91 -20.97 3.09 8.60
CA GLU A 91 -19.92 4.04 8.92
C GLU A 91 -18.78 3.37 9.70
N TYR A 92 -17.55 3.60 9.26
CA TYR A 92 -16.34 3.13 9.92
C TYR A 92 -15.35 4.29 10.02
N GLN A 93 -14.99 4.68 11.24
CA GLN A 93 -14.07 5.79 11.52
C GLN A 93 -14.44 7.10 10.77
N GLY A 94 -15.74 7.46 10.75
CA GLY A 94 -16.24 8.67 10.08
C GLY A 94 -16.37 8.57 8.55
N ARG A 95 -16.10 7.40 7.94
CA ARG A 95 -16.22 7.16 6.50
C ARG A 95 -17.35 6.18 6.17
N LYS A 96 -18.11 6.45 5.10
CA LYS A 96 -19.11 5.51 4.57
C LYS A 96 -18.39 4.34 3.87
N VAL A 97 -18.69 3.11 4.29
CA VAL A 97 -18.09 1.87 3.78
C VAL A 97 -19.17 0.85 3.42
N THR A 98 -18.87 -0.05 2.47
CA THR A 98 -19.75 -1.17 2.11
C THR A 98 -19.37 -2.42 2.91
N LEU A 99 -20.34 -2.99 3.63
CA LEU A 99 -20.13 -4.20 4.41
C LEU A 99 -20.14 -5.45 3.53
N ASN A 100 -19.38 -6.46 3.94
CA ASN A 100 -19.29 -7.79 3.32
C ASN A 100 -18.82 -7.81 1.86
N LYS A 101 -18.25 -6.71 1.35
CA LYS A 101 -17.67 -6.62 0.00
C LYS A 101 -16.14 -6.55 0.10
N PRO A 102 -15.39 -7.59 -0.32
CA PRO A 102 -13.95 -7.53 -0.31
C PRO A 102 -13.42 -6.57 -1.38
N PHE A 103 -12.30 -5.92 -1.09
CA PHE A 103 -11.59 -5.00 -1.97
C PHE A 103 -10.08 -5.26 -1.91
N ARG A 104 -9.33 -4.87 -2.94
CA ARG A 104 -7.86 -4.98 -2.95
C ARG A 104 -7.23 -3.84 -2.15
N THR A 105 -6.27 -4.18 -1.31
CA THR A 105 -5.47 -3.21 -0.55
C THR A 105 -4.14 -2.99 -1.26
N LYS A 106 -3.92 -1.80 -1.83
CA LYS A 106 -2.64 -1.41 -2.46
C LYS A 106 -1.60 -1.14 -1.38
N GLY A 107 -0.38 -1.68 -1.54
CA GLY A 107 0.78 -1.38 -0.65
C GLY A 107 0.67 -1.89 0.79
N ALA A 108 -0.27 -2.78 1.11
CA ALA A 108 -0.48 -3.27 2.48
C ALA A 108 0.04 -4.70 2.70
N ASN A 109 0.29 -5.06 3.96
CA ASN A 109 0.75 -6.39 4.42
C ASN A 109 -0.18 -7.58 4.05
N LYS A 110 -1.38 -7.29 3.51
CA LYS A 110 -2.38 -8.26 3.07
C LYS A 110 -2.96 -7.81 1.75
N LYS A 111 -3.43 -8.78 0.94
CA LYS A 111 -3.89 -8.54 -0.44
C LYS A 111 -5.32 -8.00 -0.52
N PHE A 112 -6.18 -8.41 0.41
CA PHE A 112 -7.59 -8.04 0.44
C PHE A 112 -8.00 -7.48 1.81
N GLY A 113 -8.97 -6.57 1.78
CA GLY A 113 -9.66 -6.04 2.96
C GLY A 113 -11.17 -6.20 2.81
N VAL A 114 -11.88 -6.32 3.93
CA VAL A 114 -13.36 -6.35 3.95
C VAL A 114 -13.88 -5.79 5.27
N TYR A 115 -14.91 -4.95 5.20
CA TYR A 115 -15.60 -4.43 6.37
C TYR A 115 -16.70 -5.40 6.80
N THR A 116 -16.72 -5.80 8.07
CA THR A 116 -17.70 -6.75 8.62
C THR A 116 -18.16 -6.32 10.02
N LYS A 117 -19.31 -6.80 10.47
CA LYS A 117 -19.76 -6.60 11.86
C LYS A 117 -19.24 -7.71 12.76
N ASN A 118 -18.69 -7.36 13.92
CA ASN A 118 -18.32 -8.33 14.96
C ASN A 118 -19.55 -8.77 15.78
N GLU A 119 -19.36 -9.70 16.73
CA GLU A 119 -20.43 -10.19 17.62
C GLU A 119 -21.09 -9.09 18.46
N LYS A 120 -20.40 -7.95 18.66
CA LYS A 120 -20.88 -6.79 19.41
C LYS A 120 -21.57 -5.74 18.54
N GLY A 121 -21.71 -5.99 17.23
CA GLY A 121 -22.32 -5.06 16.27
C GLY A 121 -21.39 -3.96 15.73
N ASN A 122 -20.13 -3.92 16.14
CA ASN A 122 -19.17 -2.92 15.66
C ASN A 122 -18.61 -3.31 14.30
N VAL A 123 -18.49 -2.33 13.41
CA VAL A 123 -17.83 -2.51 12.11
C VAL A 123 -16.32 -2.65 12.32
N VAL A 124 -15.73 -3.70 11.75
CA VAL A 124 -14.30 -4.02 11.82
C VAL A 124 -13.75 -4.28 10.41
N LEU A 125 -12.53 -3.80 10.15
CA LEU A 125 -11.79 -4.11 8.92
C LEU A 125 -11.01 -5.42 9.09
N VAL A 126 -11.39 -6.44 8.35
CA VAL A 126 -10.69 -7.72 8.28
C VAL A 126 -9.77 -7.72 7.07
N ARG A 127 -8.47 -7.90 7.31
CA ARG A 127 -7.46 -8.03 6.24
C ARG A 127 -7.07 -9.50 6.05
N PHE A 128 -7.00 -9.97 4.80
CA PHE A 128 -6.73 -11.37 4.47
C PHE A 128 -6.01 -11.52 3.13
N GLY A 129 -5.47 -12.72 2.86
CA GLY A 129 -4.69 -13.02 1.67
C GLY A 129 -3.25 -12.50 1.73
N ASP A 130 -2.35 -13.22 1.08
CA ASP A 130 -0.92 -12.88 1.01
C ASP A 130 -0.67 -11.96 -0.20
N PRO A 131 0.02 -10.81 -0.05
CA PRO A 131 0.33 -9.90 -1.16
C PRO A 131 1.11 -10.57 -2.30
N ASN A 132 2.01 -11.50 -1.97
CA ASN A 132 2.97 -12.10 -2.90
C ASN A 132 2.47 -13.43 -3.49
N MET A 133 1.25 -13.86 -3.15
CA MET A 133 0.68 -15.10 -3.68
C MET A 133 -0.60 -14.89 -4.47
N GLU A 134 -0.78 -15.74 -5.49
CA GLU A 134 -1.99 -15.81 -6.31
C GLU A 134 -2.91 -16.95 -5.86
N ILE A 135 -4.22 -16.69 -5.92
CA ILE A 135 -5.26 -17.66 -5.57
C ILE A 135 -5.49 -18.60 -6.76
N LYS A 136 -4.82 -19.76 -6.73
CA LYS A 136 -4.93 -20.82 -7.75
C LYS A 136 -6.10 -21.76 -7.47
N ARG A 137 -7.32 -21.21 -7.48
CA ARG A 137 -8.56 -21.96 -7.19
C ARG A 137 -9.00 -22.90 -8.31
N ASP A 138 -8.58 -22.60 -9.54
CA ASP A 138 -8.94 -23.37 -10.75
C ASP A 138 -8.18 -24.71 -10.82
N ASP A 139 -7.10 -24.85 -10.06
CA ASP A 139 -6.38 -26.11 -9.86
C ASP A 139 -7.03 -26.89 -8.69
N PRO A 140 -7.69 -28.04 -8.96
CA PRO A 140 -8.37 -28.82 -7.93
C PRO A 140 -7.43 -29.35 -6.84
N ALA A 141 -6.19 -29.67 -7.17
CA ALA A 141 -5.21 -30.21 -6.23
C ALA A 141 -4.71 -29.11 -5.27
N ARG A 142 -4.44 -27.92 -5.80
CA ARG A 142 -4.08 -26.73 -4.99
C ARG A 142 -5.23 -26.29 -4.10
N ARG A 143 -6.45 -26.26 -4.64
CA ARG A 143 -7.67 -25.93 -3.88
C ARG A 143 -7.90 -26.91 -2.73
N LYS A 144 -7.83 -28.23 -2.99
CA LYS A 144 -8.00 -29.26 -1.95
C LYS A 144 -6.95 -29.13 -0.86
N SER A 145 -5.68 -28.93 -1.23
CA SER A 145 -4.58 -28.75 -0.29
C SER A 145 -4.76 -27.50 0.58
N PHE A 146 -5.17 -26.39 -0.01
CA PHE A 146 -5.46 -25.15 0.73
C PHE A 146 -6.61 -25.35 1.72
N ARG A 147 -7.74 -25.88 1.25
CA ARG A 147 -8.94 -26.07 2.07
C ARG A 147 -8.70 -26.99 3.26
N SER A 148 -7.94 -28.07 3.07
CA SER A 148 -7.54 -28.99 4.14
C SER A 148 -6.65 -28.33 5.19
N ARG A 149 -5.64 -27.55 4.77
CA ARG A 149 -4.74 -26.84 5.70
C ARG A 149 -5.43 -25.72 6.48
N HIS A 150 -6.46 -25.10 5.88
CA HIS A 150 -7.14 -23.94 6.45
C HIS A 150 -8.50 -24.25 7.10
N ASN A 151 -8.88 -25.52 7.23
CA ASN A 151 -10.12 -25.98 7.85
C ASN A 151 -11.37 -25.25 7.29
N CYS A 152 -11.46 -25.20 5.96
CA CYS A 152 -12.51 -24.45 5.28
C CYS A 152 -13.91 -25.06 5.38
N ASP A 153 -14.02 -26.28 5.90
CA ASP A 153 -15.31 -26.93 6.21
C ASP A 153 -15.98 -26.29 7.44
N SER A 154 -15.23 -25.52 8.25
CA SER A 154 -15.75 -24.73 9.37
C SER A 154 -14.92 -23.46 9.54
N PRO A 155 -15.06 -22.50 8.61
CA PRO A 155 -14.13 -21.39 8.49
C PRO A 155 -14.38 -20.28 9.53
N GLY A 156 -15.44 -20.38 10.34
CA GLY A 156 -15.75 -19.46 11.44
C GLY A 156 -16.54 -18.23 11.00
N PRO A 157 -16.73 -17.23 11.89
CA PRO A 157 -17.59 -16.08 11.63
C PRO A 157 -16.95 -15.08 10.64
N LYS A 158 -17.80 -14.25 10.00
CA LYS A 158 -17.41 -13.28 8.95
C LYS A 158 -16.36 -12.27 9.42
N TRP A 159 -16.28 -11.94 10.70
CA TRP A 159 -15.26 -11.02 11.23
C TRP A 159 -13.87 -11.67 11.42
N LYS A 160 -13.64 -12.88 10.88
CA LYS A 160 -12.34 -13.56 10.88
C LYS A 160 -11.77 -13.71 9.46
N ALA A 161 -10.46 -13.55 9.32
CA ALA A 161 -9.76 -13.66 8.03
C ALA A 161 -9.92 -15.05 7.37
N ARG A 162 -10.02 -16.13 8.16
CA ARG A 162 -10.19 -17.50 7.66
C ARG A 162 -11.46 -17.66 6.83
N TYR A 163 -12.57 -17.05 7.25
CA TYR A 163 -13.83 -17.05 6.51
C TYR A 163 -13.62 -16.52 5.09
N TRP A 164 -13.04 -15.34 4.96
CA TRP A 164 -12.83 -14.69 3.67
C TRP A 164 -11.79 -15.39 2.80
N SER A 165 -10.70 -15.90 3.39
CA SER A 165 -9.73 -16.72 2.67
C SER A 165 -10.38 -17.99 2.09
N CYS A 166 -11.20 -18.71 2.87
CA CYS A 166 -11.91 -19.89 2.38
C CYS A 166 -12.97 -19.55 1.32
N ARG A 167 -13.67 -18.41 1.49
CA ARG A 167 -14.63 -17.86 0.52
C ARG A 167 -13.96 -17.54 -0.82
N GLN A 168 -12.71 -17.03 -0.79
CA GLN A 168 -12.00 -16.70 -2.02
C GLN A 168 -11.47 -17.93 -2.79
N TRP A 169 -11.26 -19.04 -2.08
CA TRP A 169 -10.83 -20.34 -2.63
C TRP A 169 -12.01 -21.27 -2.98
N ARG A 170 -13.22 -20.73 -3.15
CA ARG A 170 -14.36 -21.46 -3.74
C ARG A 170 -14.12 -21.61 -5.24
N GLY A 171 -14.38 -22.80 -5.78
CA GLY A 171 -14.27 -23.05 -7.22
C GLY A 171 -15.56 -22.64 -7.91
N GLY A 172 -15.45 -22.31 -9.19
CA GLY A 172 -16.58 -21.87 -10.02
C GLY A 172 -17.00 -20.41 -9.82
N LYS A 173 -16.38 -19.64 -8.91
CA LYS A 173 -16.61 -18.19 -8.73
C LYS A 173 -15.32 -17.41 -8.96
N LYS A 174 -15.42 -16.16 -9.46
CA LYS A 174 -14.25 -15.26 -9.63
C LYS A 174 -13.74 -14.73 -8.29
N VAL A 175 -12.53 -14.17 -8.28
CA VAL A 175 -12.05 -13.45 -7.08
C VAL A 175 -12.92 -12.22 -6.88
N GLU A 176 -13.58 -12.13 -5.72
CA GLU A 176 -14.45 -11.04 -5.27
C GLU A 176 -13.58 -9.83 -4.87
N ALA A 177 -12.82 -9.29 -5.83
CA ALA A 177 -12.05 -8.04 -5.78
C ALA A 177 -11.25 -7.81 -7.10
N GLU A 178 -11.55 -8.58 -8.16
CA GLU A 178 -11.16 -8.22 -9.52
C GLU A 178 -12.06 -7.06 -9.96
N GLU A 179 -11.55 -5.83 -9.94
CA GLU A 179 -12.10 -4.79 -10.81
C GLU A 179 -11.82 -5.23 -12.26
N PRO A 180 -12.85 -5.40 -13.10
CA PRO A 180 -12.65 -5.41 -14.54
C PRO A 180 -12.37 -3.97 -14.96
N CYS A 181 -11.23 -3.75 -15.60
CA CYS A 181 -11.11 -2.64 -16.54
C CYS A 181 -12.19 -2.82 -17.62
N GLY A 182 -12.90 -1.74 -17.96
CA GLY A 182 -13.75 -1.68 -19.15
C GLY A 182 -15.15 -2.28 -18.99
N CYS A 183 -16.08 -1.42 -18.57
CA CYS A 183 -17.46 -1.30 -19.03
C CYS A 183 -18.08 -2.53 -19.72
N LYS A 184 -19.04 -3.17 -19.04
CA LYS A 184 -20.27 -3.75 -19.63
C LYS A 184 -21.17 -4.17 -18.46
N ASP A 185 -21.99 -3.24 -17.98
CA ASP A 185 -23.18 -3.59 -17.21
C ASP A 185 -24.25 -4.05 -18.19
N GLU A 186 -24.63 -5.31 -18.07
CA GLU A 186 -25.78 -5.92 -18.73
C GLU A 186 -27.05 -5.44 -18.00
N SER A 187 -27.71 -4.42 -18.55
CA SER A 187 -29.14 -4.17 -18.35
C SER A 187 -29.65 -3.26 -19.46
N VAL A 188 -29.99 -3.87 -20.60
CA VAL A 188 -30.77 -3.21 -21.66
C VAL A 188 -32.24 -3.45 -21.31
N GLU A 189 -33.00 -2.38 -21.08
CA GLU A 189 -34.44 -2.46 -20.78
C GLU A 189 -35.19 -3.15 -21.94
N ALA A 190 -36.13 -4.02 -21.58
CA ALA A 190 -36.86 -4.88 -22.51
C ALA A 190 -37.67 -4.08 -23.55
N LYS A 191 -37.59 -4.54 -24.80
CA LYS A 191 -38.29 -4.00 -25.97
C LYS A 191 -39.81 -3.95 -25.75
N ARG A 192 -40.47 -2.82 -26.00
CA ARG A 192 -41.94 -2.76 -26.05
C ARG A 192 -42.44 -3.56 -27.25
N LYS A 193 -43.52 -4.34 -27.07
CA LYS A 193 -44.03 -5.34 -28.03
C LYS A 193 -44.38 -4.76 -29.42
N ASP A 194 -44.57 -3.44 -29.50
CA ASP A 194 -45.01 -2.71 -30.70
C ASP A 194 -43.95 -1.75 -31.28
N ASP A 195 -42.68 -1.80 -30.84
CA ASP A 195 -41.62 -0.94 -31.40
C ASP A 195 -41.03 -1.53 -32.71
N PRO A 196 -41.19 -0.86 -33.88
CA PRO A 196 -40.64 -1.34 -35.16
C PRO A 196 -39.11 -1.20 -35.27
N CYS A 197 -38.43 -0.60 -34.29
CA CYS A 197 -36.98 -0.41 -34.27
C CYS A 197 -36.22 -1.63 -33.73
N THR A 198 -34.92 -1.73 -33.99
CA THR A 198 -34.05 -2.81 -33.46
C THR A 198 -33.75 -2.61 -31.97
N GLU A 199 -33.38 -3.68 -31.27
CA GLU A 199 -33.02 -3.63 -29.85
C GLU A 199 -31.94 -2.56 -29.57
N GLY A 200 -32.15 -1.76 -28.51
CA GLY A 200 -31.31 -0.60 -28.18
C GLY A 200 -31.66 0.72 -28.89
N TYR A 201 -32.70 0.74 -29.72
CA TYR A 201 -33.18 1.94 -30.43
C TYR A 201 -34.70 2.12 -30.26
N GLU A 202 -35.15 3.34 -30.02
CA GLU A 202 -36.56 3.71 -29.93
C GLU A 202 -37.02 4.51 -31.15
N GLN A 203 -38.29 4.37 -31.54
CA GLN A 203 -38.85 5.15 -32.64
C GLN A 203 -39.05 6.63 -32.27
N TYR A 204 -38.33 7.52 -32.94
CA TYR A 204 -38.47 8.97 -32.90
C TYR A 204 -39.00 9.51 -34.23
N GLY A 205 -40.28 9.28 -34.50
CA GLY A 205 -41.00 9.79 -35.68
C GLY A 205 -40.81 8.96 -36.96
N MET A 206 -41.09 9.59 -38.13
CA MET A 206 -40.96 9.00 -39.47
C MET A 206 -39.96 9.82 -40.30
N LYS A 207 -39.13 9.16 -41.10
CA LYS A 207 -38.18 9.76 -42.05
C LYS A 207 -38.43 9.31 -43.47
N GLU A 208 -38.04 10.10 -44.45
CA GLU A 208 -38.20 9.78 -45.87
C GLU A 208 -36.92 9.13 -46.42
N LYS A 209 -37.02 7.90 -46.94
CA LYS A 209 -35.89 7.19 -47.56
C LYS A 209 -36.35 6.61 -48.89
N ASN A 210 -35.71 7.02 -49.99
CA ASN A 210 -36.06 6.61 -51.35
C ASN A 210 -37.55 6.87 -51.70
N GLY A 211 -38.10 8.02 -51.29
CA GLY A 211 -39.48 8.43 -51.58
C GLY A 211 -40.56 7.68 -50.78
N ARG A 212 -40.18 6.92 -49.75
CA ARG A 212 -41.11 6.20 -48.85
C ARG A 212 -40.84 6.59 -47.40
N GLN A 213 -41.90 6.80 -46.62
CA GLN A 213 -41.78 7.10 -45.19
C GLN A 213 -41.49 5.83 -44.40
N VAL A 214 -40.44 5.86 -43.58
CA VAL A 214 -39.98 4.77 -42.73
C VAL A 214 -39.78 5.27 -41.29
N PRO A 215 -39.97 4.44 -40.25
CA PRO A 215 -39.71 4.81 -38.86
C PRO A 215 -38.27 5.31 -38.65
N ASN A 216 -38.12 6.37 -37.87
CA ASN A 216 -36.83 6.94 -37.54
C ASN A 216 -36.36 6.46 -36.16
N CYS A 217 -35.49 5.46 -36.13
CA CYS A 217 -34.98 4.86 -34.90
C CYS A 217 -33.74 5.59 -34.37
N VAL A 218 -33.73 5.99 -33.09
CA VAL A 218 -32.60 6.65 -32.41
C VAL A 218 -32.11 5.80 -31.23
N PRO A 219 -30.81 5.81 -30.88
CA PRO A 219 -30.31 5.05 -29.74
C PRO A 219 -30.99 5.50 -28.44
N ILE A 220 -31.40 4.56 -27.60
CA ILE A 220 -31.98 4.86 -26.29
C ILE A 220 -30.89 5.54 -25.44
N LYS A 221 -31.07 6.82 -25.12
CA LYS A 221 -30.14 7.55 -24.25
C LYS A 221 -30.50 7.29 -22.78
N LYS A 222 -29.50 6.90 -21.97
CA LYS A 222 -29.64 6.75 -20.51
C LYS A 222 -30.18 8.06 -19.92
N LYS A 223 -31.33 8.01 -19.23
CA LYS A 223 -31.74 9.09 -18.33
C LYS A 223 -31.01 8.91 -17.01
N ALA A 224 -30.43 9.99 -16.49
CA ALA A 224 -29.73 9.96 -15.21
C ALA A 224 -30.79 9.91 -14.09
N GLU A 225 -30.73 8.90 -13.23
CA GLU A 225 -31.65 8.79 -12.07
C GLU A 225 -31.27 9.75 -10.94
N GLU A 226 -30.02 10.21 -10.89
CA GLU A 226 -29.55 11.21 -9.93
C GLU A 226 -28.54 12.17 -10.58
N CYS A 227 -28.59 13.44 -10.19
CA CYS A 227 -27.66 14.48 -10.62
C CYS A 227 -26.51 14.66 -9.64
N GLY A 228 -25.31 14.97 -10.16
CA GLY A 228 -24.12 15.19 -9.35
C GLY A 228 -24.17 16.49 -8.54
N TYR A 229 -23.25 16.65 -7.59
CA TYR A 229 -23.13 17.87 -6.78
C TYR A 229 -22.98 19.13 -7.67
N GLY A 230 -23.85 20.13 -7.44
CA GLY A 230 -23.89 21.38 -8.20
C GLY A 230 -24.80 21.34 -9.44
N GLU A 231 -25.56 20.26 -9.64
CA GLU A 231 -26.50 20.08 -10.74
C GLU A 231 -27.92 19.76 -10.23
N GLU A 232 -28.94 20.32 -10.88
CA GLU A 232 -30.35 20.05 -10.59
C GLU A 232 -31.02 19.42 -11.81
N MET A 233 -31.96 18.51 -11.55
CA MET A 233 -32.66 17.76 -12.57
C MET A 233 -33.80 18.60 -13.16
N ILE A 234 -33.64 19.02 -14.41
CA ILE A 234 -34.66 19.76 -15.15
C ILE A 234 -34.98 18.97 -16.42
N ASP A 235 -36.22 18.51 -16.56
CA ASP A 235 -36.70 17.71 -17.69
C ASP A 235 -35.95 16.39 -17.94
N GLY A 236 -35.37 15.79 -16.88
CA GLY A 236 -34.63 14.53 -16.98
C GLY A 236 -33.19 14.67 -17.46
N GLU A 237 -32.67 15.91 -17.53
CA GLU A 237 -31.26 16.23 -17.75
C GLU A 237 -30.71 17.01 -16.56
N CYS A 238 -29.50 16.64 -16.13
CA CYS A 238 -28.80 17.34 -15.05
C CYS A 238 -28.17 18.63 -15.60
N ARG A 239 -28.55 19.78 -15.04
CA ARG A 239 -28.02 21.09 -15.43
C ARG A 239 -27.34 21.74 -14.24
N LYS A 240 -26.16 22.30 -14.47
CA LYS A 240 -25.41 23.06 -13.45
C LYS A 240 -26.20 24.29 -13.02
N VAL A 241 -26.42 24.41 -11.72
CA VAL A 241 -27.11 25.57 -11.12
C VAL A 241 -26.07 26.39 -10.37
N ALA A 242 -25.96 27.67 -10.71
CA ALA A 242 -25.17 28.61 -9.93
C ALA A 242 -26.01 29.09 -8.75
N VAL A 243 -25.67 28.67 -7.54
CA VAL A 243 -26.31 29.16 -6.31
C VAL A 243 -25.57 30.45 -5.89
N THR A 244 -26.24 31.59 -6.03
CA THR A 244 -25.77 32.85 -5.41
C THR A 244 -26.34 32.92 -4.00
N LEU A 245 -25.50 32.69 -3.00
CA LEU A 245 -25.81 32.93 -1.59
C LEU A 245 -25.49 34.37 -1.24
N GLU A 246 -26.52 35.19 -0.99
CA GLU A 246 -26.37 36.43 -0.25
C GLU A 246 -26.48 36.10 1.24
N LEU A 247 -25.35 36.17 1.96
CA LEU A 247 -25.27 35.93 3.40
C LEU A 247 -25.17 37.29 4.11
N ASP A 248 -26.25 37.70 4.76
CA ASP A 248 -26.23 38.80 5.71
C ASP A 248 -25.81 38.26 7.09
N ILE A 249 -24.70 38.80 7.63
CA ILE A 249 -24.16 38.41 8.94
C ILE A 249 -24.69 39.39 9.98
N ASP A 250 -25.72 38.98 10.73
CA ASP A 250 -26.36 39.84 11.74
C ASP A 250 -25.56 39.97 13.05
N GLU A 251 -24.66 39.04 13.38
CA GLU A 251 -23.80 39.13 14.57
C GLU A 251 -22.62 38.15 14.49
N SER A 252 -21.38 38.65 14.52
CA SER A 252 -20.18 37.82 14.56
C SER A 252 -19.82 37.46 16.00
N LYS A 253 -20.01 36.20 16.37
CA LYS A 253 -19.51 35.65 17.64
C LYS A 253 -18.25 34.84 17.35
N ALA A 254 -17.09 35.42 17.60
CA ALA A 254 -15.80 34.73 17.51
C ALA A 254 -15.74 33.63 18.59
N ILE A 255 -15.86 32.38 18.17
CA ILE A 255 -15.50 31.22 18.99
C ILE A 255 -14.08 30.86 18.56
N LEU A 256 -13.11 31.19 19.39
CA LEU A 256 -11.75 30.66 19.25
C LEU A 256 -11.79 29.17 19.61
N SER A 257 -11.80 28.27 18.63
CA SER A 257 -11.33 26.91 18.85
C SER A 257 -9.82 26.91 18.66
N ALA A 258 -9.08 26.58 19.71
CA ALA A 258 -7.67 26.27 19.60
C ALA A 258 -7.56 24.84 19.07
N ASP A 259 -7.62 24.67 17.76
CA ASP A 259 -7.22 23.44 17.11
C ASP A 259 -5.67 23.42 17.07
N THR A 260 -5.06 22.39 17.66
CA THR A 260 -3.61 22.20 17.73
C THR A 260 -3.04 21.74 16.38
N GLY A 261 -3.32 22.48 15.31
CA GLY A 261 -2.65 22.31 14.02
C GLY A 261 -1.31 23.05 14.05
N ASN A 262 -0.22 22.39 13.66
CA ASN A 262 1.05 23.09 13.46
C ASN A 262 0.86 23.99 12.24
N THR A 263 1.02 25.30 12.42
CA THR A 263 0.98 26.26 11.32
C THR A 263 2.32 26.19 10.59
N ILE A 264 2.28 25.95 9.28
CA ILE A 264 3.47 25.92 8.43
C ILE A 264 3.33 26.93 7.30
N ILE A 265 4.45 27.34 6.71
CA ILE A 265 4.46 28.15 5.49
C ILE A 265 4.92 27.28 4.33
N GLU A 266 4.07 27.11 3.32
CA GLU A 266 4.46 26.48 2.06
C GLU A 266 5.07 27.53 1.13
N ILE A 267 6.34 27.34 0.81
CA ILE A 267 7.08 28.17 -0.13
C ILE A 267 7.26 27.45 -1.46
N SER A 268 7.22 28.20 -2.56
CA SER A 268 7.51 27.68 -3.89
C SER A 268 8.20 28.71 -4.76
N GLY A 269 8.98 28.22 -5.73
CA GLY A 269 9.74 29.06 -6.65
C GLY A 269 10.70 28.25 -7.52
N VAL A 270 11.72 28.91 -8.05
CA VAL A 270 12.77 28.28 -8.86
C VAL A 270 13.96 27.92 -7.97
N ALA A 271 14.36 26.65 -7.97
CA ALA A 271 15.49 26.16 -7.18
C ALA A 271 16.82 26.42 -7.88
N PHE A 272 16.91 26.02 -9.16
CA PHE A 272 18.07 26.23 -10.02
C PHE A 272 17.65 26.08 -11.48
N HIS A 273 18.55 26.45 -12.39
CA HIS A 273 18.30 26.40 -13.82
C HIS A 273 19.56 26.01 -14.61
N GLU A 274 19.43 25.93 -15.93
CA GLU A 274 20.54 25.61 -16.81
C GLU A 274 21.71 26.61 -16.70
N GLY A 275 22.92 26.14 -17.00
CA GLY A 275 24.11 26.97 -17.07
C GLY A 275 24.95 26.98 -15.79
N MET A 276 26.09 27.67 -15.86
CA MET A 276 27.00 27.76 -14.74
C MET A 276 26.49 28.73 -13.68
N ASN A 277 26.53 28.28 -12.43
CA ASN A 277 26.27 29.15 -11.30
C ASN A 277 27.48 30.04 -10.98
N LYS A 278 27.32 30.92 -9.98
CA LYS A 278 28.40 31.80 -9.49
C LYS A 278 29.66 31.07 -9.02
N ASN A 279 29.55 29.80 -8.67
CA ASN A 279 30.65 28.94 -8.21
C ASN A 279 31.30 28.15 -9.35
N LYS A 280 31.00 28.49 -10.61
CA LYS A 280 31.55 27.85 -11.83
C LYS A 280 31.27 26.36 -11.92
N TRP A 281 30.07 25.95 -11.53
CA TRP A 281 29.61 24.61 -11.83
C TRP A 281 28.16 24.58 -12.32
N ALA A 282 27.83 23.51 -13.06
CA ALA A 282 26.52 23.30 -13.66
C ALA A 282 26.08 21.83 -13.56
N LEU A 283 24.79 21.60 -13.68
CA LEU A 283 24.21 20.26 -13.83
C LEU A 283 23.83 20.03 -15.30
N THR A 284 24.07 18.81 -15.78
CA THR A 284 23.45 18.32 -17.01
C THR A 284 21.93 18.21 -16.83
N PRO A 285 21.13 18.21 -17.91
CA PRO A 285 19.69 17.95 -17.83
C PRO A 285 19.37 16.64 -17.11
N GLU A 286 20.15 15.59 -17.36
CA GLU A 286 20.00 14.27 -16.73
C GLU A 286 20.32 14.35 -15.22
N GLY A 287 21.40 15.04 -14.86
CA GLY A 287 21.75 15.32 -13.47
C GLY A 287 20.68 16.12 -12.74
N ALA A 288 20.08 17.12 -13.40
CA ALA A 288 19.00 17.90 -12.83
C ALA A 288 17.74 17.06 -12.57
N ILE A 289 17.39 16.14 -13.47
CA ILE A 289 16.29 15.19 -13.27
C ILE A 289 16.59 14.24 -12.10
N SER A 290 17.84 13.77 -11.96
CA SER A 290 18.28 12.98 -10.81
C SER A 290 18.10 13.75 -9.50
N VAL A 291 18.55 15.01 -9.45
CA VAL A 291 18.41 15.89 -8.29
C VAL A 291 16.94 16.11 -7.91
N VAL A 292 16.04 16.32 -8.87
CA VAL A 292 14.61 16.50 -8.60
C VAL A 292 14.02 15.34 -7.80
N ARG A 293 14.47 14.10 -8.06
CA ARG A 293 14.03 12.91 -7.31
C ARG A 293 14.60 12.87 -5.90
N GLN A 294 15.80 13.40 -5.70
CA GLN A 294 16.47 13.45 -4.40
C GLN A 294 15.98 14.62 -3.53
N MET A 295 15.36 15.64 -4.13
CA MET A 295 14.83 16.79 -3.40
C MET A 295 13.58 16.45 -2.56
N ASP A 296 12.79 15.45 -2.94
CA ASP A 296 11.60 15.07 -2.16
C ASP A 296 12.00 14.52 -0.77
N GLY A 297 11.45 15.14 0.28
CA GLY A 297 11.74 14.80 1.66
C GLY A 297 13.11 15.28 2.19
N ALA A 298 13.87 16.03 1.40
CA ALA A 298 15.16 16.55 1.82
C ALA A 298 15.04 17.86 2.63
N ASP A 299 16.11 18.22 3.33
CA ASP A 299 16.08 19.31 4.30
C ASP A 299 16.14 20.69 3.63
N LEU A 300 15.33 21.61 4.15
CA LEU A 300 15.42 23.04 3.89
C LEU A 300 16.21 23.70 5.02
N THR A 301 17.32 24.36 4.72
CA THR A 301 18.18 25.01 5.71
C THR A 301 18.13 26.53 5.60
N LEU A 302 18.41 27.21 6.71
CA LEU A 302 18.70 28.64 6.70
C LEU A 302 20.20 28.83 6.48
N LEU A 303 20.56 29.53 5.39
CA LEU A 303 21.92 29.65 4.90
C LEU A 303 22.55 28.30 4.51
N HIS A 304 23.70 28.37 3.84
CA HIS A 304 24.47 27.16 3.54
C HIS A 304 25.17 26.66 4.82
N PRO A 305 24.94 25.39 5.21
CA PRO A 305 25.75 24.73 6.21
C PRO A 305 27.19 24.57 5.72
N LYS A 306 28.12 24.45 6.67
CA LYS A 306 29.53 24.22 6.33
C LYS A 306 29.69 22.80 5.81
N ALA A 307 30.60 22.62 4.86
CA ALA A 307 30.99 21.28 4.45
C ALA A 307 31.63 20.57 5.66
N ASP A 308 31.31 19.28 5.84
CA ASP A 308 31.91 18.47 6.89
C ASP A 308 33.43 18.44 6.70
N GLU A 309 34.18 18.76 7.75
CA GLU A 309 35.65 18.72 7.73
C GLU A 309 36.20 17.29 7.55
N THR A 310 35.36 16.27 7.72
CA THR A 310 35.75 14.84 7.77
C THR A 310 35.24 13.99 6.60
N GLY A 311 34.47 14.54 5.65
CA GLY A 311 33.91 13.72 4.55
C GLY A 311 33.05 14.46 3.53
N ALA A 312 32.29 13.70 2.74
CA ALA A 312 31.27 14.22 1.84
C ALA A 312 29.98 14.48 2.63
N GLY A 313 29.48 15.72 2.60
CA GLY A 313 28.26 16.12 3.31
C GLY A 313 28.38 17.50 3.95
N PHE A 314 27.32 17.93 4.63
CA PHE A 314 27.25 19.23 5.29
C PHE A 314 26.84 19.09 6.76
N THR A 315 27.30 20.02 7.60
CA THR A 315 26.97 20.05 9.03
C THR A 315 25.48 20.38 9.23
N ARG A 316 24.85 19.78 10.25
CA ARG A 316 23.47 20.08 10.65
C ARG A 316 23.45 20.58 12.08
N ASN A 317 22.87 21.75 12.31
CA ASN A 317 22.68 22.30 13.65
C ASN A 317 21.34 21.83 14.21
N THR A 318 21.42 21.04 15.29
CA THR A 318 20.26 20.59 16.07
C THR A 318 20.10 21.36 17.39
N ASP A 319 21.05 22.25 17.72
CA ASP A 319 21.13 23.00 18.98
C ASP A 319 20.41 24.36 18.92
N GLY A 320 19.68 24.64 17.84
CA GLY A 320 18.76 25.79 17.75
C GLY A 320 19.41 27.14 17.46
N GLY A 321 20.66 27.18 16.99
CA GLY A 321 21.28 28.40 16.46
C GLY A 321 20.74 28.78 15.07
N LEU A 322 21.00 30.00 14.60
CA LEU A 322 20.56 30.46 13.27
C LEU A 322 21.44 29.93 12.11
N GLU A 323 22.69 29.56 12.40
CA GLU A 323 23.59 28.98 11.40
C GLU A 323 23.38 27.47 11.31
N GLU A 324 23.32 26.94 10.08
CA GLU A 324 23.24 25.49 9.79
C GLU A 324 21.93 24.83 10.28
N ALA A 325 20.92 25.63 10.61
CA ALA A 325 19.64 25.15 11.10
C ALA A 325 18.76 24.62 9.96
N VAL A 326 18.19 23.44 10.20
CA VAL A 326 17.08 22.92 9.40
C VAL A 326 15.82 23.70 9.78
N VAL A 327 15.22 24.34 8.79
CA VAL A 327 14.04 25.21 8.96
C VAL A 327 12.78 24.65 8.34
N GLY A 328 12.90 23.53 7.63
CA GLY A 328 11.79 22.90 6.95
C GLY A 328 12.19 21.67 6.17
N THR A 329 11.25 21.18 5.38
CA THR A 329 11.42 20.00 4.51
C THR A 329 10.86 20.31 3.13
N ILE A 330 11.54 19.81 2.10
CA ILE A 330 11.09 19.93 0.72
C ILE A 330 10.02 18.86 0.46
N VAL A 331 8.89 19.28 -0.09
CA VAL A 331 7.72 18.43 -0.39
C VAL A 331 7.81 17.83 -1.79
N GLY A 332 8.56 18.49 -2.66
CA GLY A 332 8.79 18.02 -4.00
C GLY A 332 9.44 19.06 -4.89
N ALA A 333 9.91 18.59 -6.04
CA ALA A 333 10.46 19.42 -7.09
C ALA A 333 9.92 18.97 -8.45
N THR A 334 9.97 19.86 -9.44
CA THR A 334 9.49 19.60 -10.80
C THR A 334 10.45 20.19 -11.80
N PHE A 335 10.78 19.39 -12.82
CA PHE A 335 11.65 19.78 -13.92
C PHE A 335 10.83 20.33 -15.08
N PHE A 336 11.25 21.47 -15.62
CA PHE A 336 10.65 22.11 -16.79
C PHE A 336 11.70 22.34 -17.86
N THR A 337 11.42 21.90 -19.09
CA THR A 337 12.23 22.23 -20.26
C THR A 337 11.82 23.59 -20.80
N THR A 338 12.79 24.48 -21.02
CA THR A 338 12.57 25.81 -21.60
C THR A 338 13.24 25.91 -22.97
N GLN A 339 12.92 26.94 -23.77
CA GLN A 339 13.54 27.13 -25.09
C GLN A 339 15.06 27.30 -25.04
N GLY A 340 15.61 27.66 -23.88
CA GLY A 340 17.04 27.89 -23.64
C GLY A 340 17.72 26.84 -22.77
N GLY A 341 17.01 25.80 -22.31
CA GLY A 341 17.55 24.78 -21.41
C GLY A 341 16.49 24.18 -20.50
N TYR A 342 16.68 24.32 -19.19
CA TYR A 342 15.80 23.74 -18.18
C TYR A 342 15.76 24.56 -16.90
N GLU A 343 14.63 24.53 -16.22
CA GLU A 343 14.49 25.07 -14.87
C GLU A 343 13.87 24.04 -13.93
N VAL A 344 14.31 24.04 -12.68
CA VAL A 344 13.77 23.19 -11.63
C VAL A 344 13.04 24.07 -10.64
N ARG A 345 11.76 23.76 -10.43
CA ARG A 345 10.91 24.43 -9.44
C ARG A 345 10.74 23.53 -8.22
N TYR A 346 10.58 24.13 -7.05
CA TYR A 346 10.44 23.40 -5.78
C TYR A 346 9.22 23.86 -5.01
N VAL A 347 8.77 22.99 -4.10
CA VAL A 347 7.80 23.27 -3.05
C VAL A 347 8.38 22.77 -1.73
N ALA A 348 8.41 23.62 -0.71
CA ALA A 348 8.93 23.27 0.61
C ALA A 348 8.06 23.82 1.73
N HIS A 349 8.05 23.13 2.87
CA HIS A 349 7.35 23.53 4.09
C HIS A 349 8.32 24.07 5.11
N VAL A 350 8.14 25.33 5.50
CA VAL A 350 8.86 25.97 6.60
C VAL A 350 8.10 25.72 7.89
N THR A 351 8.78 25.10 8.86
CA THR A 351 8.19 24.69 10.14
C THR A 351 8.68 25.54 11.32
N ARG A 352 9.78 26.29 11.14
CA ARG A 352 10.32 27.18 12.18
C ARG A 352 9.52 28.48 12.24
N GLU A 353 8.74 28.63 13.31
CA GLU A 353 7.91 29.82 13.59
C GLU A 353 8.73 31.13 13.64
N GLU A 354 10.00 31.07 14.05
CA GLU A 354 10.91 32.22 14.09
C GLU A 354 11.12 32.88 12.71
N LEU A 355 10.92 32.15 11.62
CA LEU A 355 11.04 32.69 10.27
C LEU A 355 9.73 33.29 9.75
N PHE A 356 8.59 33.09 10.42
CA PHE A 356 7.30 33.48 9.86
C PHE A 356 7.19 35.01 9.71
N GLU A 357 7.71 35.77 10.67
CA GLU A 357 7.79 37.24 10.55
C GLU A 357 8.58 37.68 9.31
N SER A 358 9.68 36.98 8.99
CA SER A 358 10.49 37.32 7.81
C SER A 358 9.80 36.99 6.47
N PHE A 359 8.87 36.02 6.48
CA PHE A 359 8.03 35.72 5.33
C PHE A 359 6.85 36.69 5.21
N ASP A 360 6.25 37.10 6.34
CA ASP A 360 5.20 38.12 6.38
C ASP A 360 5.70 39.49 5.89
N ASP A 361 6.92 39.85 6.28
CA ASP A 361 7.59 41.07 5.80
C ASP A 361 7.97 40.99 4.30
N GLY A 362 7.80 39.82 3.69
CA GLY A 362 8.04 39.60 2.27
C GLY A 362 9.52 39.62 1.87
N ILE A 363 10.45 39.56 2.83
CA ILE A 363 11.90 39.71 2.60
C ILE A 363 12.40 38.64 1.62
N TRP A 364 11.95 37.40 1.78
CA TRP A 364 12.37 36.27 0.95
C TRP A 364 11.91 36.34 -0.52
N MET A 365 10.91 37.17 -0.80
CA MET A 365 10.39 37.41 -2.16
C MET A 365 11.05 38.63 -2.83
N GLN A 366 11.96 39.33 -2.15
CA GLN A 366 12.67 40.48 -2.70
C GLN A 366 13.86 40.08 -3.58
N ASP A 367 14.20 40.95 -4.53
CA ASP A 367 15.37 40.79 -5.38
C ASP A 367 16.65 40.64 -4.55
N GLY A 368 17.39 39.56 -4.81
CA GLY A 368 18.61 39.23 -4.09
C GLY A 368 18.40 38.30 -2.90
N TYR A 369 17.18 37.86 -2.60
CA TYR A 369 16.90 36.71 -1.75
C TYR A 369 16.43 35.55 -2.62
N GLY A 370 16.69 34.32 -2.19
CA GLY A 370 16.28 33.14 -2.92
C GLY A 370 16.79 31.87 -2.28
N VAL A 371 16.92 30.83 -3.10
CA VAL A 371 17.41 29.53 -2.67
C VAL A 371 18.68 29.12 -3.40
N SER A 372 19.46 28.26 -2.77
CA SER A 372 20.67 27.71 -3.36
C SER A 372 20.79 26.24 -3.01
N ILE A 373 21.20 25.43 -3.98
CA ILE A 373 21.35 23.99 -3.83
C ILE A 373 22.71 23.65 -3.24
N GLY A 374 22.72 22.71 -2.30
CA GLY A 374 23.93 22.09 -1.73
C GLY A 374 23.97 20.60 -2.06
N GLY A 375 25.13 20.12 -2.46
CA GLY A 375 25.33 18.71 -2.79
C GLY A 375 26.80 18.41 -3.07
N SER A 376 27.08 17.14 -3.36
CA SER A 376 28.41 16.62 -3.66
C SER A 376 28.31 15.62 -4.79
N GLY A 377 29.31 15.56 -5.66
CA GLY A 377 29.30 14.62 -6.77
C GLY A 377 30.64 14.55 -7.48
N ILE A 378 30.75 13.62 -8.41
CA ILE A 378 31.89 13.50 -9.31
C ILE A 378 31.53 14.21 -10.62
N PRO A 379 32.33 15.20 -11.07
CA PRO A 379 32.03 15.90 -12.31
C PRO A 379 32.26 14.98 -13.52
N VAL A 380 31.34 15.04 -14.49
CA VAL A 380 31.48 14.37 -15.79
C VAL A 380 32.45 15.13 -16.70
N GLU A 381 32.55 16.44 -16.51
CA GLU A 381 33.50 17.29 -17.21
C GLU A 381 34.13 18.27 -16.21
N ALA A 382 35.46 18.39 -16.26
CA ALA A 382 36.22 19.33 -15.45
C ALA A 382 37.18 20.10 -16.35
N SER A 383 36.96 21.41 -16.48
CA SER A 383 37.77 22.30 -17.31
C SER A 383 38.14 23.59 -16.55
N GLU A 384 38.97 24.44 -17.15
CA GLU A 384 39.27 25.78 -16.59
C GLU A 384 38.04 26.68 -16.55
N ASP A 385 37.05 26.39 -17.40
CA ASP A 385 35.80 27.14 -17.51
C ASP A 385 34.81 26.76 -16.39
N GLY A 386 34.88 25.54 -15.85
CA GLY A 386 34.08 25.11 -14.71
C GLY A 386 33.93 23.59 -14.59
N LEU A 387 33.06 23.17 -13.67
CA LEU A 387 32.72 21.75 -13.44
C LEU A 387 31.30 21.46 -13.92
N VAL A 388 31.10 20.36 -14.62
CA VAL A 388 29.76 19.90 -15.04
C VAL A 388 29.48 18.57 -14.36
N PHE A 389 28.34 18.47 -13.69
CA PHE A 389 27.91 17.28 -12.97
C PHE A 389 26.79 16.54 -13.70
N GLY A 390 26.88 15.21 -13.66
CA GLY A 390 25.92 14.28 -14.24
C GLY A 390 24.90 13.76 -13.23
N GLU A 391 24.43 12.55 -13.45
CA GLU A 391 23.55 11.81 -12.53
C GLU A 391 24.21 11.47 -11.19
N ASP A 392 25.55 11.43 -11.15
CA ASP A 392 26.37 11.15 -9.95
C ASP A 392 26.38 12.31 -8.92
N PHE A 393 25.64 13.40 -9.19
CA PHE A 393 25.45 14.45 -8.20
C PHE A 393 24.47 14.01 -7.12
N THR A 394 24.95 13.96 -5.88
CA THR A 394 24.16 13.69 -4.69
C THR A 394 23.70 15.00 -4.06
N PHE A 395 22.39 15.21 -4.04
CA PHE A 395 21.75 16.36 -3.39
C PHE A 395 21.73 16.17 -1.87
N ASP A 396 21.97 17.24 -1.11
CA ASP A 396 21.97 17.20 0.36
C ASP A 396 20.93 18.12 1.00
N HIS A 397 20.85 19.39 0.55
CA HIS A 397 19.91 20.38 1.11
C HIS A 397 19.59 21.51 0.13
N LEU A 398 18.47 22.18 0.38
CA LEU A 398 18.13 23.47 -0.22
C LEU A 398 18.28 24.56 0.85
N ALA A 399 19.12 25.56 0.59
CA ALA A 399 19.37 26.64 1.54
C ALA A 399 18.63 27.93 1.15
N LEU A 400 17.93 28.54 2.09
CA LEU A 400 17.44 29.92 1.99
C LEU A 400 18.62 30.89 2.19
N VAL A 401 18.94 31.67 1.17
CA VAL A 401 20.16 32.49 1.13
C VAL A 401 19.94 33.91 0.64
N VAL A 402 20.84 34.80 1.06
CA VAL A 402 21.02 36.12 0.47
C VAL A 402 21.99 35.96 -0.71
N LYS A 403 21.57 36.38 -1.89
CA LYS A 403 22.23 36.25 -3.20
C LYS A 403 22.39 34.78 -3.62
N PRO A 404 21.33 34.17 -4.18
CA PRO A 404 21.38 32.79 -4.65
C PRO A 404 22.49 32.54 -5.68
N ALA A 405 22.98 31.30 -5.74
CA ALA A 405 24.07 30.92 -6.64
C ALA A 405 23.66 30.99 -8.12
N TYR A 406 22.40 30.65 -8.40
CA TYR A 406 21.75 30.81 -9.70
C TYR A 406 21.01 32.15 -9.75
N GLU A 407 21.04 32.82 -10.91
CA GLU A 407 20.45 34.15 -11.06
C GLU A 407 18.92 34.12 -11.01
N ARG A 408 18.31 33.07 -11.57
CA ARG A 408 16.84 32.90 -11.58
C ARG A 408 16.30 32.13 -10.38
N ALA A 409 17.13 31.71 -9.43
CA ALA A 409 16.65 30.99 -8.26
C ALA A 409 16.01 31.96 -7.26
N SER A 410 14.76 31.70 -6.87
CA SER A 410 13.93 32.64 -6.12
C SER A 410 12.86 31.94 -5.28
N VAL A 411 12.27 32.69 -4.36
CA VAL A 411 11.01 32.34 -3.68
C VAL A 411 9.92 33.20 -4.33
N GLU A 412 8.98 32.58 -5.03
CA GLU A 412 7.92 33.31 -5.75
C GLU A 412 6.64 33.43 -4.95
N LYS A 413 6.35 32.43 -4.11
CA LYS A 413 5.09 32.35 -3.37
C LYS A 413 5.33 31.75 -1.98
N ALA A 414 4.68 32.30 -0.97
CA ALA A 414 4.63 31.79 0.40
C ALA A 414 3.18 31.81 0.89
N GLU A 415 2.63 30.66 1.31
CA GLU A 415 1.26 30.53 1.79
C GLU A 415 1.20 29.80 3.14
N TYR A 416 0.41 30.32 4.07
CA TYR A 416 0.13 29.64 5.33
C TYR A 416 -0.75 28.42 5.09
N LYS A 417 -0.33 27.28 5.62
CA LYS A 417 -1.11 26.05 5.70
C LYS A 417 -1.20 25.56 7.13
N THR A 418 -2.40 25.16 7.54
CA THR A 418 -2.62 24.46 8.79
C THR A 418 -2.60 22.97 8.50
N ILE A 419 -1.56 22.28 8.96
CA ILE A 419 -1.50 20.82 8.86
C ILE A 419 -2.09 20.24 10.15
N ASN A 420 -3.11 19.39 9.97
CA ASN A 420 -3.62 18.59 11.08
C ASN A 420 -2.66 17.41 11.31
N LYS A 421 -2.35 17.11 12.58
CA LYS A 421 -1.38 16.12 13.05
C LYS A 421 -1.58 14.67 12.52
N GLU A 422 -2.65 14.41 11.76
CA GLU A 422 -2.88 13.14 11.05
C GLU A 422 -2.19 13.06 9.68
N GLU A 423 -1.62 14.16 9.16
CA GLU A 423 -0.84 14.21 7.92
C GLU A 423 0.69 14.06 8.11
N GLU A 424 1.20 13.94 9.34
CA GLU A 424 2.65 13.72 9.63
C GLU A 424 3.19 12.34 9.19
N LEU A 425 2.44 11.59 8.39
CA LEU A 425 2.93 10.41 7.68
C LEU A 425 2.47 10.44 6.21
N PRO A 426 3.17 11.16 5.32
CA PRO A 426 3.23 10.77 3.94
C PRO A 426 4.36 9.75 3.81
N THR A 427 4.02 8.47 3.89
CA THR A 427 4.82 7.45 3.21
C THR A 427 4.86 7.80 1.73
N ALA A 428 6.07 7.94 1.21
CA ALA A 428 6.36 8.07 -0.22
C ALA A 428 5.46 7.16 -1.07
N SER A 429 5.04 7.69 -2.23
CA SER A 429 4.16 7.07 -3.24
C SER A 429 2.67 7.46 -3.15
N SER A 430 2.35 8.65 -3.64
CA SER A 430 1.38 8.80 -4.74
C SER A 430 1.07 10.29 -5.03
N GLN A 431 1.91 10.95 -5.81
CA GLN A 431 1.44 12.02 -6.69
C GLN A 431 2.01 11.75 -8.08
N GLU A 432 1.11 11.50 -9.03
CA GLU A 432 1.47 11.25 -10.41
C GLU A 432 2.12 12.51 -11.01
N MET A 433 3.33 12.34 -11.51
CA MET A 433 4.11 13.36 -12.20
C MET A 433 3.41 13.72 -13.51
N PHE A 434 2.78 14.90 -13.57
CA PHE A 434 2.29 15.48 -14.81
C PHE A 434 3.47 16.10 -15.59
N ILE A 435 3.87 15.46 -16.69
CA ILE A 435 4.75 16.07 -17.69
C ILE A 435 3.89 17.03 -18.52
N GLY A 436 3.84 18.29 -18.10
CA GLY A 436 3.14 19.36 -18.83
C GLY A 436 3.99 19.89 -19.98
N HIS A 437 3.57 19.68 -21.21
CA HIS A 437 3.97 20.55 -22.32
C HIS A 437 3.07 21.79 -22.32
N SER A 438 3.59 22.94 -21.91
CA SER A 438 2.91 24.22 -22.07
C SER A 438 3.22 24.81 -23.45
N ILE A 439 2.24 24.77 -24.35
CA ILE A 439 2.18 25.66 -25.52
C ILE A 439 1.53 26.95 -25.04
N SER A 440 2.26 28.05 -25.07
CA SER A 440 1.75 29.39 -24.80
C SER A 440 0.88 29.89 -25.96
N GLU A 441 -0.28 30.46 -25.61
CA GLU A 441 -1.13 31.32 -26.45
C GLU A 441 -0.28 32.48 -27.02
N GLU A 442 -0.47 33.07 -28.20
CA GLU A 442 -1.60 33.27 -29.10
C GLU A 442 -1.10 33.35 -30.56
N ILE A 443 -2.03 33.20 -31.50
CA ILE A 443 -2.13 33.77 -32.87
C ILE A 443 -2.77 32.71 -33.78
N LYS A 444 -4.09 32.82 -33.98
CA LYS A 444 -4.73 32.25 -35.18
C LYS A 444 -4.46 33.21 -36.34
N PRO A 445 -4.04 32.69 -37.50
CA PRO A 445 -4.94 32.77 -38.63
C PRO A 445 -5.02 31.45 -39.43
N THR A 446 -6.27 31.10 -39.72
CA THR A 446 -6.81 30.46 -40.93
C THR A 446 -5.90 29.57 -41.78
N VAL A 447 -6.33 28.30 -41.86
CA VAL A 447 -6.24 27.34 -42.98
C VAL A 447 -5.59 27.89 -44.27
N ILE A 448 -4.38 27.44 -44.54
CA ILE A 448 -3.82 27.38 -45.90
C ILE A 448 -3.39 25.93 -46.13
N ALA A 449 -3.73 25.47 -47.33
CA ALA A 449 -3.67 24.11 -47.83
C ALA A 449 -2.33 23.39 -47.60
N MET A 450 -2.45 22.07 -47.45
CA MET A 450 -1.35 21.12 -47.59
C MET A 450 -0.64 21.33 -48.93
N THR A 451 0.67 21.48 -48.88
CA THR A 451 1.56 21.16 -50.00
C THR A 451 2.75 20.36 -49.47
N GLU A 452 3.13 19.40 -50.30
CA GLU A 452 3.99 18.25 -50.09
C GLU A 452 5.38 18.52 -49.52
N ASP A 453 5.96 17.42 -49.02
CA ASP A 453 7.35 17.17 -48.66
C ASP A 453 7.82 17.55 -47.25
N THR A 454 7.56 16.66 -46.29
CA THR A 454 8.53 16.36 -45.22
C THR A 454 8.51 14.88 -44.85
N VAL A 455 9.70 14.30 -44.85
CA VAL A 455 10.03 12.92 -44.51
C VAL A 455 9.52 12.59 -43.11
N THR A 456 8.62 11.61 -43.02
CA THR A 456 8.22 10.99 -41.75
C THR A 456 9.33 10.04 -41.30
N ASN A 457 10.15 10.46 -40.35
CA ASN A 457 10.79 9.51 -39.43
C ASN A 457 9.74 9.11 -38.41
N GLU A 458 8.96 8.08 -38.73
CA GLU A 458 8.15 7.37 -37.73
C GLU A 458 9.12 6.66 -36.78
N ILE A 459 9.19 7.13 -35.54
CA ILE A 459 9.89 6.41 -34.46
C ILE A 459 9.00 5.23 -34.08
N ASP A 460 9.48 4.02 -34.31
CA ASP A 460 8.81 2.79 -33.95
C ASP A 460 8.96 2.54 -32.43
N TYR A 461 8.03 3.12 -31.67
CA TYR A 461 7.96 2.99 -30.21
C TYR A 461 7.78 1.54 -29.74
N GLU A 462 7.28 0.65 -30.60
CA GLU A 462 7.09 -0.76 -30.25
C GLU A 462 8.42 -1.50 -30.17
N ALA A 463 9.32 -1.22 -31.12
CA ALA A 463 10.68 -1.77 -31.13
C ALA A 463 11.53 -1.31 -29.94
N GLU A 464 11.40 -0.04 -29.53
CA GLU A 464 12.13 0.51 -28.38
C GLU A 464 11.59 -0.02 -27.04
N MET A 465 10.27 -0.22 -26.92
CA MET A 465 9.70 -0.89 -25.76
C MET A 465 10.13 -2.35 -25.64
N GLU A 466 10.29 -3.05 -26.75
CA GLU A 466 10.74 -4.44 -26.76
C GLU A 466 12.24 -4.55 -26.39
N SER A 467 13.07 -3.61 -26.85
CA SER A 467 14.49 -3.56 -26.43
C SER A 467 14.65 -3.26 -24.95
N LEU A 468 13.89 -2.29 -24.41
CA LEU A 468 13.93 -1.96 -22.98
C LEU A 468 13.46 -3.12 -22.09
N LYS A 469 12.47 -3.90 -22.54
CA LYS A 469 12.05 -5.11 -21.84
C LYS A 469 13.14 -6.18 -21.85
N ALA A 470 13.85 -6.35 -22.97
CA ALA A 470 14.96 -7.29 -23.07
C ALA A 470 16.11 -6.88 -22.12
N ASP A 471 16.44 -5.59 -22.05
CA ASP A 471 17.47 -5.07 -21.16
C ASP A 471 17.10 -5.26 -19.68
N LEU A 472 15.84 -5.06 -19.31
CA LEU A 472 15.35 -5.30 -17.95
C LEU A 472 15.46 -6.78 -17.54
N VAL A 473 15.18 -7.71 -18.46
CA VAL A 473 15.35 -9.14 -18.22
C VAL A 473 16.83 -9.51 -18.02
N LEU A 474 17.74 -8.91 -18.78
CA LEU A 474 19.18 -9.12 -18.61
C LEU A 474 19.72 -8.48 -17.32
N ALA A 475 19.21 -7.31 -16.92
CA ALA A 475 19.58 -6.68 -15.67
C ALA A 475 19.10 -7.50 -14.46
N THR A 476 17.86 -7.99 -14.49
CA THR A 476 17.31 -8.83 -13.42
C THR A 476 18.03 -10.17 -13.30
N SER A 477 18.48 -10.78 -14.41
CA SER A 477 19.29 -12.00 -14.34
C SER A 477 20.66 -11.75 -13.71
N ARG A 478 21.32 -10.62 -14.02
CA ARG A 478 22.59 -10.23 -13.38
C ARG A 478 22.44 -10.01 -11.89
N ILE A 479 21.37 -9.35 -11.46
CA ILE A 479 21.09 -9.13 -10.03
C ILE A 479 20.92 -10.48 -9.33
N ALA A 480 20.14 -11.40 -9.91
CA ALA A 480 19.96 -12.73 -9.33
C ALA A 480 21.28 -13.52 -9.22
N GLU A 481 22.18 -13.39 -10.19
CA GLU A 481 23.52 -13.97 -10.12
C GLU A 481 24.34 -13.37 -8.96
N TYR A 482 24.38 -12.05 -8.81
CA TYR A 482 25.08 -11.40 -7.69
C TYR A 482 24.48 -11.77 -6.32
N GLU A 483 23.16 -11.80 -6.20
CA GLU A 483 22.47 -12.21 -4.97
C GLU A 483 22.81 -13.66 -4.60
N SER A 484 22.92 -14.56 -5.59
CA SER A 484 23.32 -15.95 -5.33
C SER A 484 24.77 -16.06 -4.85
N VAL A 485 25.70 -15.31 -5.45
CA VAL A 485 27.11 -15.28 -5.04
C VAL A 485 27.26 -14.72 -3.63
N GLU A 486 26.51 -13.68 -3.29
CA GLU A 486 26.54 -13.09 -1.96
C GLU A 486 25.90 -14.02 -0.91
N ALA A 487 24.81 -14.70 -1.25
CA ALA A 487 24.22 -15.71 -0.38
C ALA A 487 25.19 -16.87 -0.11
N ASP A 488 25.92 -17.34 -1.12
CA ASP A 488 26.96 -18.37 -0.97
C ASP A 488 28.11 -17.88 -0.08
N ARG A 489 28.53 -16.61 -0.20
CA ARG A 489 29.55 -16.01 0.68
C ARG A 489 29.10 -15.95 2.13
N VAL A 490 27.88 -15.47 2.37
CA VAL A 490 27.30 -15.37 3.72
C VAL A 490 27.14 -16.77 4.34
N GLU A 491 26.73 -17.76 3.56
CA GLU A 491 26.61 -19.14 4.06
C GLU A 491 27.98 -19.77 4.32
N ALA A 492 28.99 -19.49 3.49
CA ALA A 492 30.37 -19.94 3.75
C ALA A 492 30.95 -19.31 5.03
N GLU A 493 30.70 -18.02 5.27
CA GLU A 493 31.06 -17.35 6.53
C GLU A 493 30.33 -18.00 7.72
N ARG A 494 29.04 -18.30 7.58
CA ARG A 494 28.26 -19.00 8.60
C ARG A 494 28.81 -20.40 8.91
N ILE A 495 29.13 -21.19 7.88
CA ILE A 495 29.72 -22.54 8.04
C ILE A 495 31.05 -22.44 8.78
N SER A 496 31.91 -21.46 8.45
CA SER A 496 33.20 -21.28 9.15
C SER A 496 33.02 -20.95 10.63
N LEU A 497 31.98 -20.20 11.00
CA LEU A 497 31.65 -19.90 12.38
C LEU A 497 31.05 -21.12 13.10
N VAL A 498 30.25 -21.94 12.44
CA VAL A 498 29.75 -23.21 13.00
C VAL A 498 30.92 -24.18 13.27
N GLU A 499 31.87 -24.30 12.34
CA GLU A 499 33.07 -25.11 12.52
C GLU A 499 33.89 -24.61 13.71
N LYS A 500 34.18 -23.30 13.78
CA LYS A 500 34.92 -22.70 14.90
C LYS A 500 34.20 -22.94 16.24
N ALA A 501 32.89 -22.74 16.30
CA ALA A 501 32.14 -22.98 17.52
C ALA A 501 32.09 -24.48 17.89
N THR A 502 32.13 -25.39 16.92
CA THR A 502 32.27 -26.84 17.14
C THR A 502 33.65 -27.19 17.70
N GLU A 503 34.73 -26.59 17.19
CA GLU A 503 36.09 -26.78 17.73
C GLU A 503 36.23 -26.32 19.18
N LEU A 504 35.53 -25.24 19.54
CA LEU A 504 35.44 -24.74 20.92
C LEU A 504 34.51 -25.59 21.82
N GLY A 505 33.93 -26.67 21.29
CA GLY A 505 33.11 -27.63 22.03
C GLY A 505 31.67 -27.17 22.29
N MET A 506 31.18 -26.18 21.56
CA MET A 506 29.79 -25.70 21.64
C MET A 506 28.86 -26.65 20.86
N SER A 507 27.62 -26.86 21.33
CA SER A 507 26.63 -27.72 20.67
C SER A 507 25.29 -27.00 20.48
N GLY A 508 24.51 -27.39 19.47
CA GLY A 508 23.18 -26.82 19.18
C GLY A 508 23.22 -25.46 18.47
N HIS A 509 24.28 -25.19 17.74
CA HIS A 509 24.60 -23.92 17.08
C HIS A 509 24.42 -23.95 15.56
N ASP A 510 24.08 -25.12 15.00
CA ASP A 510 23.99 -25.39 13.55
C ASP A 510 22.97 -24.53 12.80
N ASP A 511 21.89 -24.09 13.46
CA ASP A 511 20.81 -23.28 12.88
C ASP A 511 20.93 -21.77 13.21
N LEU A 512 22.02 -21.36 13.85
CA LEU A 512 22.21 -19.97 14.25
C LEU A 512 22.73 -19.12 13.08
N LYS A 513 22.29 -17.85 13.06
CA LYS A 513 22.79 -16.84 12.11
C LYS A 513 24.25 -16.50 12.42
N ALA A 514 25.01 -16.11 11.39
CA ALA A 514 26.42 -15.76 11.50
C ALA A 514 26.72 -14.71 12.60
N GLU A 515 25.89 -13.67 12.71
CA GLU A 515 26.00 -12.63 13.75
C GLU A 515 25.88 -13.21 15.17
N THR A 516 24.95 -14.15 15.37
CA THR A 516 24.72 -14.82 16.66
C THR A 516 25.88 -15.77 17.00
N LEU A 517 26.42 -16.48 16.00
CA LEU A 517 27.59 -17.35 16.20
C LEU A 517 28.84 -16.53 16.58
N SER A 518 29.07 -15.42 15.88
CA SER A 518 30.21 -14.53 16.15
C SER A 518 30.20 -13.99 17.58
N THR A 519 29.03 -13.51 18.04
CA THR A 519 28.87 -13.01 19.41
C THR A 519 29.03 -14.10 20.46
N LEU A 520 28.51 -15.31 20.21
CA LEU A 520 28.67 -16.46 21.10
C LEU A 520 30.13 -16.91 21.21
N ILE A 521 30.85 -17.00 20.09
CA ILE A 521 32.28 -17.36 20.07
C ILE A 521 33.10 -16.33 20.85
N ALA A 522 32.87 -15.03 20.62
CA ALA A 522 33.57 -13.97 21.34
C ALA A 522 33.34 -14.05 22.86
N SER A 523 32.10 -14.31 23.29
CA SER A 523 31.77 -14.49 24.71
C SER A 523 32.43 -15.73 25.33
N TRP A 524 32.64 -16.78 24.54
CA TRP A 524 33.28 -18.01 25.00
C TRP A 524 34.80 -17.85 25.15
N GLU A 525 35.45 -17.18 24.19
CA GLU A 525 36.88 -16.89 24.21
C GLU A 525 37.25 -15.95 25.37
N GLU A 526 36.41 -14.94 25.64
CA GLU A 526 36.59 -14.05 26.80
C GLU A 526 36.49 -14.80 28.14
N ALA A 527 35.63 -15.82 28.21
CA ALA A 527 35.48 -16.66 29.40
C ALA A 527 36.63 -17.68 29.59
N HIS A 528 37.44 -17.94 28.55
CA HIS A 528 38.51 -18.94 28.56
C HIS A 528 39.84 -18.38 28.00
N PRO A 529 40.49 -17.44 28.71
CA PRO A 529 41.78 -16.90 28.27
C PRO A 529 42.87 -17.99 28.28
N GLU A 530 43.69 -18.04 27.23
CA GLU A 530 44.79 -19.01 27.12
C GLU A 530 45.78 -18.87 28.30
N PRO A 531 46.22 -19.98 28.91
CA PRO A 531 47.17 -19.93 30.00
C PRO A 531 48.55 -19.47 29.50
N VAL A 532 49.08 -18.44 30.15
CA VAL A 532 50.42 -17.89 29.86
C VAL A 532 51.48 -19.00 30.05
N PRO A 533 52.34 -19.29 29.06
CA PRO A 533 53.32 -20.37 29.19
C PRO A 533 54.35 -20.02 30.27
N VAL A 534 54.43 -20.87 31.31
CA VAL A 534 55.42 -20.78 32.37
C VAL A 534 56.76 -21.34 31.84
N GLU A 535 57.75 -20.46 31.64
CA GLU A 535 59.13 -20.88 31.36
C GLU A 535 59.74 -21.51 32.61
N MET A 536 59.91 -22.84 32.59
CA MET A 536 60.54 -23.59 33.67
C MET A 536 62.08 -23.52 33.52
N THR A 537 62.75 -22.80 34.43
CA THR A 537 64.20 -22.97 34.66
C THR A 537 64.45 -24.23 35.50
N PRO A 538 65.52 -25.01 35.25
CA PRO A 538 65.72 -26.28 35.92
C PRO A 538 66.38 -26.07 37.29
N VAL A 539 65.76 -26.58 38.35
CA VAL A 539 66.40 -26.71 39.68
C VAL A 539 66.44 -28.17 40.10
N GLU A 540 67.61 -28.48 40.64
CA GLU A 540 68.24 -29.73 41.01
C GLU A 540 67.50 -30.51 42.12
N SER A 541 67.70 -31.81 42.10
CA SER A 541 67.02 -32.87 42.84
C SER A 541 67.35 -32.95 44.34
N GLU A 542 66.34 -33.19 45.19
CA GLU A 542 66.44 -34.08 46.36
C GLU A 542 65.13 -34.85 46.60
N VAL A 543 65.24 -36.10 47.08
CA VAL A 543 64.24 -37.16 47.00
C VAL A 543 63.86 -37.72 48.39
N LYS A 544 62.54 -37.90 48.61
CA LYS A 544 61.78 -38.83 49.53
C LYS A 544 61.52 -38.43 51.01
N PRO A 545 60.48 -39.00 51.69
CA PRO A 545 59.32 -39.79 51.22
C PRO A 545 57.91 -39.49 51.86
N VAL A 546 56.86 -39.82 51.08
CA VAL A 546 55.53 -40.45 51.38
C VAL A 546 54.72 -40.09 52.64
N ALA A 547 53.52 -39.52 52.44
CA ALA A 547 52.22 -39.95 52.98
C ALA A 547 51.11 -39.26 52.13
N GLU A 548 50.44 -39.99 51.24
CA GLU A 548 49.09 -40.55 51.39
C GLU A 548 47.97 -39.55 51.02
N THR A 549 47.10 -40.04 50.13
CA THR A 549 45.99 -39.37 49.46
C THR A 549 44.89 -38.93 50.42
N VAL A 550 44.38 -37.71 50.23
CA VAL A 550 42.99 -37.36 50.51
C VAL A 550 42.47 -36.50 49.36
N GLU A 551 41.51 -37.06 48.62
CA GLU A 551 40.54 -36.28 47.88
C GLU A 551 39.79 -35.38 48.87
N ALA A 552 39.66 -34.11 48.54
CA ALA A 552 38.66 -33.22 49.13
C ALA A 552 38.09 -32.36 48.00
N SER A 553 36.88 -32.72 47.56
CA SER A 553 35.96 -31.83 46.88
C SER A 553 35.70 -30.62 47.78
N GLU A 554 36.11 -29.43 47.36
CA GLU A 554 35.64 -28.21 48.01
C GLU A 554 34.18 -27.99 47.55
N ASP A 555 33.24 -28.34 48.43
CA ASP A 555 31.83 -28.01 48.29
C ASP A 555 31.67 -26.48 48.17
N ALA A 556 31.33 -26.02 46.97
CA ALA A 556 31.01 -24.63 46.71
C ALA A 556 29.74 -24.24 47.49
N VAL A 557 29.83 -23.21 48.33
CA VAL A 557 28.68 -22.68 49.07
C VAL A 557 27.70 -22.04 48.07
N MET A 558 26.46 -22.54 48.02
CA MET A 558 25.43 -22.12 47.08
C MET A 558 24.44 -21.16 47.73
N VAL A 559 24.07 -20.10 47.00
CA VAL A 559 23.07 -19.10 47.40
C VAL A 559 21.76 -19.37 46.65
N GLU A 560 20.66 -19.46 47.37
CA GLU A 560 19.33 -19.66 46.80
C GLU A 560 18.56 -18.33 46.76
N ASN A 561 18.02 -17.96 45.60
CA ASN A 561 17.18 -16.76 45.45
C ASN A 561 16.01 -17.03 44.49
N TYR A 562 14.96 -16.22 44.57
CA TYR A 562 13.80 -16.30 43.69
C TYR A 562 13.98 -15.40 42.47
N LEU A 563 13.96 -16.00 41.28
CA LEU A 563 13.89 -15.28 40.01
C LEU A 563 12.56 -15.61 39.32
N ASN A 564 11.73 -14.59 39.07
CA ASN A 564 10.40 -14.75 38.46
C ASN A 564 9.52 -15.81 39.16
N GLY A 565 9.57 -15.86 40.49
CA GLY A 565 8.78 -16.80 41.31
C GLY A 565 9.32 -18.24 41.36
N ARG A 566 10.51 -18.51 40.79
CA ARG A 566 11.19 -19.82 40.86
C ARG A 566 12.48 -19.72 41.66
N VAL A 567 12.76 -20.71 42.51
CA VAL A 567 14.03 -20.78 43.26
C VAL A 567 15.16 -21.17 42.31
N VAL A 568 16.24 -20.38 42.31
CA VAL A 568 17.46 -20.60 41.55
C VAL A 568 18.63 -20.67 42.53
N LYS A 569 19.53 -21.64 42.34
CA LYS A 569 20.74 -21.83 43.15
C LYS A 569 21.96 -21.41 42.35
N ASN A 570 22.77 -20.50 42.89
CA ASN A 570 23.99 -20.02 42.26
C ASN A 570 25.19 -20.15 43.21
N ASP A 571 26.40 -20.26 42.66
CA ASP A 571 27.62 -20.20 43.45
C ASP A 571 27.74 -18.85 44.18
N GLU A 572 28.08 -18.87 45.47
CA GLU A 572 28.16 -17.66 46.30
C GLU A 572 29.14 -16.62 45.77
N LYS A 573 30.31 -17.04 45.25
CA LYS A 573 31.33 -16.10 44.75
C LYS A 573 30.84 -15.39 43.50
N ILE A 574 30.14 -16.11 42.61
CA ILE A 574 29.56 -15.54 41.40
C ILE A 574 28.42 -14.58 41.76
N TYR A 575 27.52 -15.01 42.65
CA TYR A 575 26.39 -14.21 43.10
C TYR A 575 26.85 -12.90 43.80
N ALA A 576 27.87 -12.98 44.66
CA ALA A 576 28.44 -11.82 45.34
C ALA A 576 29.01 -10.78 44.37
N LYS A 577 29.72 -11.22 43.32
CA LYS A 577 30.27 -10.32 42.28
C LYS A 577 29.16 -9.62 41.51
N ALA A 578 28.15 -10.37 41.05
CA ALA A 578 27.02 -9.83 40.31
C ALA A 578 26.20 -8.83 41.15
N TRP A 579 25.94 -9.16 42.42
CA TRP A 579 25.25 -8.27 43.35
C TRP A 579 26.01 -6.96 43.56
N ASN A 580 27.32 -7.02 43.80
CA ASN A 580 28.14 -5.83 44.03
C ASN A 580 28.23 -4.93 42.78
N ALA A 581 28.26 -5.51 41.58
CA ALA A 581 28.22 -4.76 40.33
C ALA A 581 26.88 -4.02 40.17
N TRP A 582 25.76 -4.72 40.39
CA TRP A 582 24.42 -4.13 40.36
C TRP A 582 24.26 -3.02 41.41
N ALA A 583 24.64 -3.29 42.67
CA ALA A 583 24.56 -2.32 43.76
C ALA A 583 25.40 -1.07 43.47
N SER A 584 26.57 -1.23 42.85
CA SER A 584 27.40 -0.09 42.43
C SER A 584 26.75 0.73 41.33
N ALA A 585 26.18 0.08 40.30
CA ALA A 585 25.49 0.78 39.22
C ALA A 585 24.24 1.53 39.72
N TRP A 586 23.45 0.89 40.58
CA TRP A 586 22.28 1.51 41.21
C TRP A 586 22.66 2.72 42.07
N ASN A 587 23.71 2.61 42.89
CA ASN A 587 24.12 3.74 43.73
C ASN A 587 24.65 4.93 42.90
N GLN A 588 25.13 4.70 41.68
CA GLN A 588 25.57 5.76 40.79
C GLN A 588 24.41 6.54 40.15
N THR A 589 23.24 5.92 39.96
CA THR A 589 22.05 6.59 39.39
C THR A 589 21.33 7.52 40.36
N LEU A 590 21.63 7.45 41.66
CA LEU A 590 21.01 8.28 42.68
C LEU A 590 21.69 9.65 42.82
N ALA A 591 20.87 10.69 43.03
CA ALA A 591 21.36 12.04 43.34
C ALA A 591 22.04 12.10 44.71
N THR A 592 22.91 13.08 44.93
CA THR A 592 23.75 13.20 46.15
C THR A 592 22.93 13.18 47.46
N ASP A 593 21.74 13.78 47.43
CA ASP A 593 20.81 13.91 48.55
C ASP A 593 20.03 12.61 48.81
N GLU A 594 19.82 11.79 47.77
CA GLU A 594 19.13 10.51 47.82
C GLU A 594 20.05 9.39 48.33
N ARG A 595 21.34 9.43 47.96
CA ARG A 595 22.35 8.44 48.41
C ARG A 595 22.49 8.36 49.94
N ARG A 596 22.12 9.42 50.68
CA ARG A 596 22.13 9.43 52.15
C ARG A 596 20.89 8.77 52.76
N LYS A 597 19.81 8.62 52.01
CA LYS A 597 18.52 8.06 52.46
C LYS A 597 18.30 6.63 51.97
N MET A 598 18.81 6.31 50.79
CA MET A 598 18.69 4.99 50.17
C MET A 598 19.98 4.67 49.40
N SER A 599 20.64 3.58 49.77
CA SER A 599 21.76 3.02 49.03
C SER A 599 21.68 1.50 49.07
N ALA A 600 22.04 0.86 47.97
CA ALA A 600 22.14 -0.59 47.91
C ALA A 600 23.39 -1.04 48.67
N PRO A 601 23.28 -1.94 49.67
CA PRO A 601 24.42 -2.45 50.44
C PRO A 601 25.25 -3.43 49.60
N ARG A 602 26.51 -3.63 49.99
CA ARG A 602 27.33 -4.69 49.37
C ARG A 602 26.82 -6.06 49.83
N TYR A 603 27.13 -7.09 49.05
CA TYR A 603 26.67 -8.44 49.34
C TYR A 603 27.15 -8.95 50.71
N ALA A 604 28.37 -8.59 51.12
CA ALA A 604 28.90 -8.92 52.44
C ALA A 604 28.04 -8.30 53.57
N ASP A 605 27.66 -7.03 53.43
CA ASP A 605 26.83 -6.33 54.41
C ASP A 605 25.39 -6.90 54.43
N LEU A 606 24.84 -7.26 53.26
CA LEU A 606 23.53 -7.91 53.16
C LEU A 606 23.52 -9.29 53.83
N LYS A 607 24.62 -10.05 53.69
CA LYS A 607 24.79 -11.36 54.32
C LYS A 607 24.88 -11.26 55.84
N GLU A 608 25.32 -10.14 56.39
CA GLU A 608 25.33 -9.90 57.84
C GLU A 608 23.98 -9.37 58.36
N MET A 609 23.11 -8.88 57.47
CA MET A 609 21.77 -8.38 57.79
C MET A 609 20.67 -9.45 57.76
N ASN A 610 20.93 -10.60 57.11
CA ASN A 610 20.06 -11.78 57.02
C ASN A 610 20.65 -12.95 57.81
#